data_AF-A0A2G6KM11-F1
#
_entry.id   AF-A0A2G6KM11-F1
#
_cell.length_a   1.000
_cell.length_b   1.000
_cell.length_c   1.000
_cell.angle_alpha   90.00
_cell.angle_beta   90.00
_cell.angle_gamma   90.00
#
_symmetry.space_group_name_H-M   'P 1'
#
loop_
_entity.id
_entity.type
_entity.pdbx_description
1 polymer ?
#
loop_
_entity_poly.entity_id
_entity_poly.type
_entity_poly.pdbx_seq_one_letter_code
_entity_poly.pdbx_strand_id
1 'polypeptide(L)'
;LEKSGYRHASQVMEHGEYATRGALIDLFPMGSTVPYRIDLFDDEIETIRSFSPETQRTADKMERIELLPAREFPLDEQGIQQFRASYRQQIEGDITVSRIYNDVSKGSPPSGLEYYLPLFFKETAHLFDYLPEKTLLIQVGEIPAAIDSFWQNVAHRHEERRHDIERPILPPERLYTPPDELQSLLNAQRVIHTRNFEWQDEAACNYATRALPSLLIHARHEQPLLLLQQFLKDLPGRVLFTAESPGRREALISLLRDNHLTITTVDNWQDFLAGDARIAVTVAPLETGFQHPGSGITVIPENLLQGEQVKQKRRRSRPTRDADAIIRNLTDLSEGAPVVHEEHGIGRYL
;
A
#
# COMPACT_ATOMS: atom_id res chain seq x y z
N LEU A 1 12.74 -2.30 23.58
CA LEU A 1 12.67 -1.72 22.23
C LEU A 1 13.76 -2.29 21.33
N GLU A 2 15.05 -2.18 21.68
CA GLU A 2 16.16 -2.74 20.89
C GLU A 2 16.03 -4.25 20.61
N LYS A 3 15.74 -5.05 21.64
CA LYS A 3 15.47 -6.50 21.48
C LYS A 3 14.31 -6.81 20.55
N SER A 4 13.37 -5.87 20.41
CA SER A 4 12.23 -5.97 19.49
C SER A 4 12.55 -5.43 18.10
N GLY A 5 13.81 -5.10 17.82
CA GLY A 5 14.33 -4.64 16.52
C GLY A 5 14.19 -3.15 16.24
N TYR A 6 13.71 -2.35 17.20
CA TYR A 6 13.55 -0.91 17.00
C TYR A 6 14.91 -0.22 16.93
N ARG A 7 15.06 0.74 16.01
CA ARG A 7 16.28 1.52 15.82
C ARG A 7 16.26 2.77 16.70
N HIS A 8 17.31 2.97 17.49
CA HIS A 8 17.50 4.23 18.20
C HIS A 8 17.84 5.34 17.19
N ALA A 9 17.09 6.45 17.24
CA ALA A 9 17.28 7.63 16.41
C ALA A 9 17.37 8.87 17.30
N SER A 10 17.97 9.96 16.78
CA SER A 10 17.95 11.26 17.46
C SER A 10 16.52 11.84 17.52
N GLN A 11 15.73 11.58 16.49
CA GLN A 11 14.35 12.01 16.34
C GLN A 11 13.57 10.96 15.56
N VAL A 12 12.36 10.65 16.03
CA VAL A 12 11.50 9.65 15.42
C VAL A 12 10.78 10.27 14.21
N MET A 13 10.99 9.66 13.05
CA MET A 13 10.40 10.07 11.77
C MET A 13 9.67 8.91 11.07
N GLU A 14 10.18 7.69 11.20
CA GLU A 14 9.69 6.50 10.48
C GLU A 14 9.29 5.39 11.44
N HIS A 15 8.45 4.45 10.96
CA HIS A 15 8.09 3.23 11.69
C HIS A 15 9.33 2.43 12.11
N GLY A 16 9.28 1.85 13.30
CA GLY A 16 10.38 1.05 13.85
C GLY A 16 11.49 1.88 14.49
N GLU A 17 11.33 3.19 14.62
CA GLU A 17 12.26 4.06 15.33
C GLU A 17 11.80 4.36 16.76
N TYR A 18 12.76 4.64 17.64
CA TYR A 18 12.53 5.26 18.94
C TYR A 18 13.64 6.24 19.30
N ALA A 19 13.33 7.22 20.14
CA ALA A 19 14.27 8.19 20.68
C ALA A 19 13.99 8.40 22.16
N THR A 20 15.03 8.47 22.97
CA THR A 20 14.92 8.75 24.42
C THR A 20 15.51 10.11 24.75
N ARG A 21 14.75 10.96 25.44
CA ARG A 21 15.16 12.32 25.83
C ARG A 21 14.73 12.59 27.28
N GLY A 22 15.58 12.22 28.24
CA GLY A 22 15.25 12.31 29.66
C GLY A 22 14.07 11.40 30.00
N ALA A 23 13.00 11.98 30.53
CA ALA A 23 11.74 11.30 30.85
C ALA A 23 10.88 10.97 29.62
N LEU A 24 11.21 11.51 28.44
CA LEU A 24 10.41 11.29 27.24
C LEU A 24 10.96 10.13 26.41
N ILE A 25 10.05 9.26 25.98
CA ILE A 25 10.31 8.22 24.98
C ILE A 25 9.40 8.47 23.79
N ASP A 26 9.99 8.89 22.67
CA ASP A 26 9.29 8.91 21.39
C ASP A 26 9.49 7.58 20.69
N LEU A 27 8.44 7.03 20.08
CA LEU A 27 8.54 5.81 19.31
C LEU A 27 7.45 5.72 18.24
N PHE A 28 7.74 5.05 17.13
CA PHE A 28 6.79 4.82 16.06
C PHE A 28 6.53 3.31 15.90
N PRO A 29 5.46 2.77 16.51
CA PRO A 29 5.19 1.34 16.47
C PRO A 29 4.91 0.82 15.07
N MET A 30 5.41 -0.38 14.76
CA MET A 30 4.91 -1.14 13.62
C MET A 30 3.41 -1.44 13.81
N GLY A 31 2.63 -1.26 12.74
CA GLY A 31 1.17 -1.44 12.77
C GLY A 31 0.37 -0.20 13.21
N SER A 32 1.01 0.83 13.76
CA SER A 32 0.34 2.10 14.07
C SER A 32 0.32 3.04 12.85
N THR A 33 -0.69 3.90 12.74
CA THR A 33 -0.71 4.99 11.74
C THR A 33 -0.03 6.26 12.21
N VAL A 34 0.27 6.38 13.51
CA VAL A 34 0.87 7.57 14.14
C VAL A 34 1.94 7.17 15.18
N PRO A 35 2.97 8.00 15.42
CA PRO A 35 3.94 7.77 16.50
C PRO A 35 3.41 8.27 17.85
N TYR A 36 4.07 7.84 18.92
CA TYR A 36 3.70 8.14 20.31
C TYR A 36 4.86 8.71 21.10
N ARG A 37 4.56 9.70 21.95
CA ARG A 37 5.42 10.23 22.99
C ARG A 37 4.91 9.72 24.33
N ILE A 38 5.76 8.98 25.02
CA ILE A 38 5.53 8.49 26.39
C ILE A 38 6.29 9.42 27.33
N ASP A 39 5.58 9.95 28.32
CA ASP A 39 6.15 10.72 29.42
C ASP A 39 6.25 9.83 30.66
N LEU A 40 7.44 9.76 31.24
CA LEU A 40 7.73 8.93 32.41
C LEU A 40 7.86 9.80 33.67
N PHE A 41 7.24 9.34 34.75
CA PHE A 41 7.49 9.86 36.08
C PHE A 41 8.16 8.74 36.90
N ASP A 42 9.44 8.92 37.23
CA ASP A 42 10.31 7.87 37.75
C ASP A 42 10.33 6.62 36.85
N ASP A 43 9.75 5.50 37.29
CA ASP A 43 9.64 4.24 36.57
C ASP A 43 8.23 3.94 36.04
N GLU A 44 7.30 4.89 36.15
CA GLU A 44 5.91 4.77 35.71
C GLU A 44 5.59 5.63 34.48
N ILE A 45 4.68 5.13 33.64
CA ILE A 45 4.15 5.91 32.52
C ILE A 45 3.10 6.89 33.03
N GLU A 46 3.38 8.18 32.96
CA GLU A 46 2.43 9.23 33.35
C GLU A 46 1.45 9.54 32.22
N THR A 47 1.95 9.75 31.01
CA THR A 47 1.10 10.03 29.84
C THR A 47 1.63 9.41 28.56
N ILE A 48 0.69 9.08 27.67
CA ILE A 48 0.99 8.69 26.28
C ILE A 48 0.22 9.65 25.38
N ARG A 49 0.90 10.22 24.39
CA ARG A 49 0.29 11.13 23.41
C ARG A 49 0.72 10.76 22.01
N SER A 50 -0.17 10.81 21.04
CA SER A 50 0.24 10.79 19.63
C SER A 50 0.99 12.08 19.29
N PHE A 51 1.83 12.08 18.27
CA PHE A 51 2.46 13.31 17.77
C PHE A 51 2.65 13.26 16.24
N SER A 52 2.88 14.42 15.62
CA SER A 52 3.25 14.47 14.19
C SER A 52 4.76 14.34 14.03
N PRO A 53 5.27 13.37 13.25
CA PRO A 53 6.70 13.26 12.95
C PRO A 53 7.31 14.54 12.36
N GLU A 54 6.54 15.29 11.58
CA GLU A 54 7.03 16.50 10.90
C GLU A 54 7.13 17.70 11.85
N THR A 55 6.09 17.93 12.65
CA THR A 55 6.02 19.12 13.53
C THR A 55 6.58 18.85 14.92
N GLN A 56 6.73 17.58 15.30
CA GLN A 56 7.15 17.12 16.64
C GLN A 56 6.21 17.58 17.77
N ARG A 57 4.97 17.93 17.43
CA ARG A 57 3.93 18.38 18.36
C ARG A 57 3.00 17.24 18.72
N THR A 58 2.72 17.11 20.01
CA THR A 58 1.76 16.15 20.55
C THR A 58 0.33 16.53 20.19
N ALA A 59 -0.51 15.52 20.01
CA ALA A 59 -1.93 15.63 19.75
C ALA A 59 -2.70 14.86 20.84
N ASP A 60 -3.43 13.81 20.44
CA ASP A 60 -4.39 13.11 21.29
C ASP A 60 -3.72 12.31 22.41
N LYS A 61 -4.32 12.34 23.61
CA LYS A 61 -3.91 11.51 24.74
C LYS A 61 -4.45 10.10 24.55
N MET A 62 -3.64 9.09 24.88
CA MET A 62 -4.00 7.68 24.83
C MET A 62 -3.79 7.01 26.19
N GLU A 63 -4.61 6.00 26.48
CA GLU A 63 -4.48 5.20 27.71
C GLU A 63 -3.52 4.02 27.53
N ARG A 64 -3.49 3.43 26.33
CA ARG A 64 -2.69 2.24 26.01
C ARG A 64 -2.24 2.29 24.56
N ILE A 65 -1.06 1.74 24.31
CA ILE A 65 -0.55 1.45 22.96
C ILE A 65 -0.16 -0.03 22.87
N GLU A 66 -0.17 -0.56 21.66
CA GLU A 66 0.32 -1.91 21.36
C GLU A 66 1.56 -1.81 20.48
N LEU A 67 2.55 -2.65 20.78
CA LEU A 67 3.84 -2.65 20.11
C LEU A 67 4.05 -3.99 19.42
N LEU A 68 4.03 -3.96 18.08
CA LEU A 68 4.53 -5.08 17.29
C LEU A 68 6.06 -5.01 17.19
N PRO A 69 6.74 -6.15 16.97
CA PRO A 69 8.16 -6.15 16.63
C PRO A 69 8.45 -5.27 15.40
N ALA A 70 9.63 -4.66 15.36
CA ALA A 70 10.06 -3.80 14.25
C ALA A 70 10.37 -4.57 12.96
N ARG A 71 10.53 -5.89 13.05
CA ARG A 71 10.88 -6.80 11.95
C ARG A 71 10.09 -8.08 12.07
N GLU A 72 9.93 -8.76 10.94
CA GLU A 72 9.24 -10.05 10.83
C GLU A 72 10.09 -11.23 11.34
N PHE A 73 11.34 -10.99 11.75
CA PHE A 73 12.23 -11.98 12.32
C PHE A 73 13.01 -11.43 13.54
N PRO A 74 13.31 -12.28 14.53
CA PRO A 74 14.05 -11.88 15.73
C PRO A 74 15.55 -11.67 15.45
N LEU A 75 16.11 -10.59 16.02
CA LEU A 75 17.55 -10.29 16.01
C LEU A 75 18.15 -10.25 17.42
N ASP A 76 17.42 -10.77 18.40
CA ASP A 76 17.98 -11.04 19.72
C ASP A 76 18.93 -12.24 19.68
N GLU A 77 19.58 -12.52 20.81
CA GLU A 77 20.57 -13.59 20.91
C GLU A 77 20.00 -14.96 20.49
N GLN A 78 18.75 -15.24 20.85
CA GLN A 78 18.06 -16.48 20.48
C GLN A 78 17.77 -16.54 18.98
N GLY A 79 17.27 -15.45 18.39
CA GLY A 79 17.03 -15.35 16.95
C GLY A 79 18.30 -15.53 16.13
N ILE A 80 19.41 -14.88 16.53
CA ILE A 80 20.71 -15.02 15.87
C ILE A 80 21.25 -16.45 16.02
N GLN A 81 21.09 -17.08 17.19
CA GLN A 81 21.51 -18.46 17.40
C GLN A 81 20.72 -19.43 16.51
N GLN A 82 19.39 -19.29 16.44
CA GLN A 82 18.52 -20.08 15.58
C GLN A 82 18.91 -19.90 14.10
N PHE A 83 19.08 -18.66 13.66
CA PHE A 83 19.54 -18.36 12.30
C PHE A 83 20.86 -19.06 11.99
N ARG A 84 21.87 -18.94 12.86
CA ARG A 84 23.19 -19.56 12.65
C ARG A 84 23.10 -21.09 12.59
N ALA A 85 22.24 -21.71 13.39
CA ALA A 85 22.02 -23.15 13.36
C ALA A 85 21.36 -23.57 12.05
N SER A 86 20.23 -22.95 11.68
CA SER A 86 19.51 -23.23 10.43
C SER A 86 20.37 -22.99 9.19
N TYR A 87 21.16 -21.90 9.18
CA TYR A 87 22.04 -21.54 8.07
C TYR A 87 23.05 -22.65 7.78
N ARG A 88 23.75 -23.15 8.81
CA ARG A 88 24.73 -24.24 8.65
C ARG A 88 24.11 -25.56 8.19
N GLN A 89 22.82 -25.77 8.49
CA GLN A 89 22.12 -26.98 8.12
C GLN A 89 21.56 -26.93 6.70
N GLN A 90 21.11 -25.75 6.24
CA GLN A 90 20.30 -25.61 5.03
C GLN A 90 21.05 -24.96 3.86
N ILE A 91 22.12 -24.19 4.12
CA ILE A 91 22.87 -23.49 3.09
C ILE A 91 24.25 -24.14 2.95
N GLU A 92 24.53 -24.60 1.72
CA GLU A 92 25.83 -25.12 1.34
C GLU A 92 26.79 -23.99 0.98
N GLY A 93 28.09 -24.20 1.19
CA GLY A 93 29.14 -23.25 0.84
C GLY A 93 30.05 -22.89 2.02
N ASP A 94 31.06 -22.07 1.72
CA ASP A 94 31.99 -21.61 2.73
C ASP A 94 31.37 -20.45 3.53
N ILE A 95 31.07 -20.73 4.80
CA ILE A 95 30.47 -19.76 5.72
C ILE A 95 31.39 -18.56 5.96
N THR A 96 32.71 -18.74 5.84
CA THR A 96 33.67 -17.66 6.14
C THR A 96 33.58 -16.51 5.14
N VAL A 97 33.19 -16.79 3.89
CA VAL A 97 32.99 -15.78 2.84
C VAL A 97 31.56 -15.22 2.80
N SER A 98 30.62 -15.87 3.46
CA SER A 98 29.21 -15.44 3.48
C SER A 98 29.03 -14.14 4.27
N ARG A 99 28.72 -13.04 3.56
CA ARG A 99 28.39 -11.76 4.16
C ARG A 99 27.11 -11.86 4.98
N ILE A 100 26.13 -12.60 4.48
CA ILE A 100 24.85 -12.80 5.16
C ILE A 100 25.04 -13.44 6.54
N TYR A 101 25.80 -14.53 6.61
CA TYR A 101 26.05 -15.21 7.88
C TYR A 101 26.86 -14.33 8.84
N ASN A 102 27.90 -13.67 8.33
CA ASN A 102 28.80 -12.86 9.14
C ASN A 102 28.11 -11.62 9.72
N ASP A 103 27.31 -10.92 8.92
CA ASP A 103 26.62 -9.68 9.34
C ASP A 103 25.51 -9.99 10.36
N VAL A 104 24.69 -11.02 10.10
CA VAL A 104 23.66 -11.46 11.07
C VAL A 104 24.29 -11.96 12.37
N SER A 105 25.42 -12.67 12.30
CA SER A 105 26.14 -13.12 13.51
C SER A 105 26.64 -11.97 14.39
N LYS A 106 26.82 -10.77 13.82
CA LYS A 106 27.18 -9.54 14.54
C LYS A 106 25.95 -8.74 14.99
N GLY A 107 24.73 -9.22 14.74
CA GLY A 107 23.50 -8.50 15.02
C GLY A 107 23.21 -7.35 14.06
N SER A 108 23.91 -7.28 12.91
CA SER A 108 23.75 -6.24 11.90
C SER A 108 23.05 -6.81 10.68
N PRO A 109 21.73 -6.67 10.52
CA PRO A 109 21.00 -7.28 9.41
C PRO A 109 21.38 -6.62 8.07
N PRO A 110 21.91 -7.36 7.08
CA PRO A 110 22.19 -6.80 5.77
C PRO A 110 20.90 -6.54 4.98
N SER A 111 20.99 -5.70 3.94
CA SER A 111 19.84 -5.43 3.06
C SER A 111 19.37 -6.70 2.34
N GLY A 112 18.07 -6.96 2.34
CA GLY A 112 17.46 -8.15 1.74
C GLY A 112 17.51 -9.40 2.63
N LEU A 113 17.79 -9.25 3.93
CA LEU A 113 17.75 -10.35 4.89
C LEU A 113 16.37 -11.02 4.99
N GLU A 114 15.31 -10.33 4.58
CA GLU A 114 13.95 -10.85 4.50
C GLU A 114 13.86 -12.12 3.65
N TYR A 115 14.72 -12.28 2.64
CA TYR A 115 14.81 -13.52 1.83
C TYR A 115 15.43 -14.72 2.57
N TYR A 116 15.80 -14.54 3.83
CA TYR A 116 16.33 -15.58 4.71
C TYR A 116 15.44 -15.80 5.93
N LEU A 117 14.25 -15.20 5.95
CA LEU A 117 13.26 -15.31 7.03
C LEU A 117 13.06 -16.76 7.53
N PRO A 118 12.95 -17.79 6.66
CA PRO A 118 12.78 -19.18 7.11
C PRO A 118 13.91 -19.72 7.99
N LEU A 119 15.09 -19.10 7.99
CA LEU A 119 16.21 -19.53 8.85
C LEU A 119 16.03 -19.10 10.30
N PHE A 120 15.22 -18.08 10.57
CA PHE A 120 14.95 -17.57 11.91
C PHE A 120 13.89 -18.37 12.67
N PHE A 121 13.18 -19.26 11.98
CA PHE A 121 12.08 -20.03 12.53
C PHE A 121 12.27 -21.52 12.27
N LYS A 122 11.62 -22.36 13.08
CA LYS A 122 11.56 -23.81 12.81
C LYS A 122 10.56 -24.10 11.68
N GLU A 123 9.48 -23.34 11.65
CA GLU A 123 8.39 -23.44 10.70
C GLU A 123 7.87 -22.03 10.43
N THR A 124 7.46 -21.80 9.19
CA THR A 124 6.82 -20.56 8.73
C THR A 124 5.38 -20.85 8.40
N ALA A 125 4.47 -19.97 8.82
CA ALA A 125 3.05 -20.10 8.50
C ALA A 125 2.76 -19.66 7.06
N HIS A 126 1.71 -20.21 6.48
CA HIS A 126 1.09 -19.74 5.24
C HIS A 126 0.09 -18.63 5.53
N LEU A 127 -0.21 -17.80 4.52
CA LEU A 127 -1.28 -16.80 4.62
C LEU A 127 -2.63 -17.43 5.01
N PHE A 128 -2.90 -18.65 4.53
CA PHE A 128 -4.13 -19.38 4.80
C PHE A 128 -4.31 -19.74 6.29
N ASP A 129 -3.22 -19.85 7.06
CA ASP A 129 -3.27 -20.13 8.50
C ASP A 129 -3.85 -18.96 9.31
N TYR A 130 -3.82 -17.75 8.74
CA TYR A 130 -4.36 -16.53 9.35
C TYR A 130 -5.79 -16.23 8.92
N LEU A 131 -6.33 -16.97 7.95
CA LEU A 131 -7.69 -16.73 7.46
C LEU A 131 -8.70 -17.32 8.46
N PRO A 132 -9.77 -16.57 8.84
CA PRO A 132 -10.87 -17.13 9.59
C PRO A 132 -11.50 -18.34 8.88
N GLU A 133 -12.02 -19.31 9.64
CA GLU A 133 -12.60 -20.55 9.11
C GLU A 133 -13.69 -20.34 8.05
N LYS A 134 -14.44 -19.23 8.13
CA LYS A 134 -15.54 -18.91 7.22
C LYS A 134 -15.18 -17.83 6.20
N THR A 135 -13.92 -17.80 5.79
CA THR A 135 -13.45 -16.92 4.71
C THR A 135 -14.07 -17.34 3.37
N LEU A 136 -14.55 -16.36 2.61
CA LEU A 136 -14.95 -16.52 1.21
C LEU A 136 -13.92 -15.81 0.33
N LEU A 137 -13.29 -16.56 -0.58
CA LEU A 137 -12.36 -15.99 -1.55
C LEU A 137 -13.12 -15.49 -2.78
N ILE A 138 -12.71 -14.33 -3.31
CA ILE A 138 -13.19 -13.81 -4.60
C ILE A 138 -11.99 -13.72 -5.52
N GLN A 139 -11.98 -14.54 -6.56
CA GLN A 139 -10.91 -14.57 -7.55
C GLN A 139 -11.27 -13.69 -8.74
N VAL A 140 -10.35 -12.82 -9.12
CA VAL A 140 -10.50 -11.86 -10.22
C VAL A 140 -9.38 -12.06 -11.23
N GLY A 141 -9.77 -12.33 -12.48
CA GLY A 141 -8.83 -12.58 -13.58
C GLY A 141 -8.31 -14.01 -13.64
N GLU A 142 -7.25 -14.20 -14.42
CA GLU A 142 -6.64 -15.50 -14.71
C GLU A 142 -5.61 -15.89 -13.63
N ILE A 143 -6.10 -16.33 -12.48
CA ILE A 143 -5.26 -16.70 -11.33
C ILE A 143 -4.23 -17.80 -11.66
N PRO A 144 -4.57 -18.90 -12.36
CA PRO A 144 -3.58 -19.94 -12.68
C PRO A 144 -2.40 -19.40 -13.50
N ALA A 145 -2.69 -18.60 -14.54
CA ALA A 145 -1.65 -17.98 -15.36
C ALA A 145 -0.78 -17.00 -14.55
N ALA A 146 -1.37 -16.27 -13.60
CA ALA A 146 -0.63 -15.38 -12.71
C ALA A 146 0.30 -16.16 -11.75
N ILE A 147 -0.16 -17.30 -11.21
CA ILE A 147 0.67 -18.18 -10.37
C ILE A 147 1.85 -18.72 -11.17
N ASP A 148 1.62 -19.25 -12.36
CA ASP A 148 2.67 -19.79 -13.23
C ASP A 148 3.70 -18.73 -13.61
N SER A 149 3.22 -17.54 -14.03
CA SER A 149 4.09 -16.43 -14.38
C SER A 149 4.93 -15.96 -13.20
N PHE A 150 4.33 -15.85 -12.01
CA PHE A 150 5.06 -15.48 -10.80
C PHE A 150 6.13 -16.52 -10.46
N TRP A 151 5.80 -17.80 -10.48
CA TRP A 151 6.74 -18.87 -10.15
C TRP A 151 7.90 -18.94 -11.15
N GLN A 152 7.63 -18.78 -12.45
CA GLN A 152 8.68 -18.69 -13.48
C GLN A 152 9.65 -17.54 -13.20
N ASN A 153 9.14 -16.37 -12.82
CA ASN A 153 9.98 -15.22 -12.45
C ASN A 153 10.82 -15.50 -11.20
N VAL A 154 10.27 -16.15 -10.18
CA VAL A 154 11.00 -16.56 -8.98
C VAL A 154 12.11 -17.55 -9.33
N ALA A 155 11.79 -18.60 -10.08
CA ALA A 155 12.75 -19.62 -10.51
C ALA A 155 13.88 -19.02 -11.35
N HIS A 156 13.55 -18.12 -12.29
CA HIS A 156 14.53 -17.40 -13.10
C HIS A 156 15.46 -16.55 -12.23
N ARG A 157 14.93 -15.73 -11.33
CA ARG A 157 15.73 -14.88 -10.44
C ARG A 157 16.60 -15.68 -9.47
N HIS A 158 16.13 -16.85 -9.04
CA HIS A 158 16.90 -17.77 -8.23
C HIS A 158 18.08 -18.32 -9.04
N GLU A 159 17.86 -18.81 -10.27
CA GLU A 159 18.94 -19.31 -11.13
C GLU A 159 19.99 -18.24 -11.42
N GLU A 160 19.57 -16.99 -11.68
CA GLU A 160 20.52 -15.87 -11.87
C GLU A 160 21.43 -15.61 -10.64
N ARG A 161 20.94 -15.90 -9.43
CA ARG A 161 21.57 -15.46 -8.17
C ARG A 161 22.20 -16.57 -7.35
N ARG A 162 21.85 -17.84 -7.61
CA ARG A 162 22.31 -19.00 -6.83
C ARG A 162 23.82 -19.22 -6.84
N HIS A 163 24.55 -18.57 -7.74
CA HIS A 163 26.00 -18.66 -7.86
C HIS A 163 26.76 -17.62 -7.02
N ASP A 164 26.07 -16.68 -6.36
CA ASP A 164 26.69 -15.71 -5.46
C ASP A 164 27.10 -16.39 -4.14
N ILE A 165 28.40 -16.67 -4.01
CA ILE A 165 28.98 -17.32 -2.82
C ILE A 165 29.04 -16.40 -1.60
N GLU A 166 29.00 -15.08 -1.77
CA GLU A 166 28.97 -14.14 -0.65
C GLU A 166 27.56 -14.00 -0.07
N ARG A 167 26.53 -14.33 -0.88
CA ARG A 167 25.10 -14.24 -0.52
C ARG A 167 24.33 -15.48 -1.02
N PRO A 168 24.70 -16.69 -0.58
CA PRO A 168 24.06 -17.91 -1.05
C PRO A 168 22.59 -17.91 -0.62
N ILE A 169 21.69 -18.11 -1.58
CA ILE A 169 20.25 -17.98 -1.41
C ILE A 169 19.57 -19.32 -1.07
N LEU A 170 18.41 -19.25 -0.44
CA LEU A 170 17.55 -20.42 -0.21
C LEU A 170 16.84 -20.86 -1.49
N PRO A 171 16.50 -22.14 -1.61
CA PRO A 171 15.67 -22.61 -2.71
C PRO A 171 14.25 -22.00 -2.62
N PRO A 172 13.59 -21.70 -3.75
CA PRO A 172 12.34 -20.95 -3.79
C PRO A 172 11.23 -21.47 -2.89
N GLU A 173 11.07 -22.79 -2.82
CA GLU A 173 10.04 -23.49 -2.04
C GLU A 173 10.13 -23.26 -0.53
N ARG A 174 11.25 -22.72 -0.02
CA ARG A 174 11.39 -22.34 1.39
C ARG A 174 10.73 -21.00 1.71
N LEU A 175 10.54 -20.13 0.70
CA LEU A 175 9.97 -18.80 0.86
C LEU A 175 8.61 -18.65 0.20
N TYR A 176 8.39 -19.37 -0.89
CA TYR A 176 7.20 -19.27 -1.71
C TYR A 176 6.49 -20.61 -1.76
N THR A 177 5.18 -20.58 -1.64
CA THR A 177 4.35 -21.78 -1.84
C THR A 177 4.41 -22.21 -3.31
N PRO A 178 4.80 -23.46 -3.61
CA PRO A 178 4.82 -23.99 -4.97
C PRO A 178 3.43 -23.94 -5.64
N PRO A 179 3.34 -23.86 -6.99
CA PRO A 179 2.07 -23.74 -7.71
C PRO A 179 1.03 -24.81 -7.37
N ASP A 180 1.44 -26.09 -7.36
CA ASP A 180 0.53 -27.22 -7.08
C ASP A 180 -0.05 -27.17 -5.66
N GLU A 181 0.78 -26.76 -4.70
CA GLU A 181 0.37 -26.60 -3.31
C GLU A 181 -0.56 -25.40 -3.13
N LEU A 182 -0.23 -24.25 -3.73
CA LEU A 182 -1.08 -23.08 -3.71
C LEU A 182 -2.44 -23.35 -4.37
N GLN A 183 -2.46 -24.07 -5.49
CA GLN A 183 -3.70 -24.47 -6.15
C GLN A 183 -4.52 -25.40 -5.25
N SER A 184 -3.88 -26.33 -4.54
CA SER A 184 -4.54 -27.21 -3.58
C SER A 184 -5.16 -26.43 -2.41
N LEU A 185 -4.42 -25.46 -1.86
CA LEU A 185 -4.91 -24.56 -0.81
C LEU A 185 -6.11 -23.72 -1.28
N LEU A 186 -6.05 -23.18 -2.50
CA LEU A 186 -7.16 -22.43 -3.09
C LEU A 186 -8.41 -23.31 -3.31
N ASN A 187 -8.23 -24.54 -3.80
CA ASN A 187 -9.32 -25.47 -4.03
C ASN A 187 -10.00 -25.94 -2.74
N ALA A 188 -9.30 -25.88 -1.59
CA ALA A 188 -9.88 -26.19 -0.28
C ALA A 188 -10.78 -25.08 0.27
N GLN A 189 -10.75 -23.87 -0.32
CA GLN A 189 -11.53 -22.73 0.15
C GLN A 189 -12.86 -22.61 -0.59
N ARG A 190 -13.82 -21.93 0.05
CA ARG A 190 -15.01 -21.43 -0.64
C ARG A 190 -14.59 -20.28 -1.54
N VAL A 191 -14.91 -20.36 -2.82
CA VAL A 191 -14.47 -19.38 -3.81
C VAL A 191 -15.62 -18.92 -4.72
N ILE A 192 -15.65 -17.62 -5.03
CA ILE A 192 -16.38 -17.05 -6.15
C ILE A 192 -15.37 -16.73 -7.24
N HIS A 193 -15.54 -17.34 -8.41
CA HIS A 193 -14.78 -16.97 -9.60
C HIS A 193 -15.53 -15.87 -10.34
N THR A 194 -14.82 -14.80 -10.68
CA THR A 194 -15.37 -13.71 -11.52
C THR A 194 -14.82 -13.82 -12.93
N ARG A 195 -15.66 -13.56 -13.93
CA ARG A 195 -15.33 -13.63 -15.35
C ARG A 195 -15.96 -12.46 -16.10
N ASN A 196 -15.35 -12.09 -17.21
CA ASN A 196 -15.82 -11.05 -18.12
C ASN A 196 -16.55 -11.61 -19.36
N PHE A 197 -16.87 -12.90 -19.36
CA PHE A 197 -17.65 -13.59 -20.39
C PHE A 197 -18.74 -14.43 -19.74
N GLU A 198 -19.82 -14.67 -20.48
CA GLU A 198 -20.91 -15.53 -20.03
C GLU A 198 -20.42 -16.96 -19.81
N TRP A 199 -20.85 -17.57 -18.71
CA TRP A 199 -20.52 -18.95 -18.38
C TRP A 199 -21.79 -19.80 -18.34
N GLN A 200 -21.79 -20.89 -19.11
CA GLN A 200 -22.92 -21.80 -19.22
C GLN A 200 -22.76 -22.93 -18.19
N ASP A 201 -23.08 -22.63 -16.94
CA ASP A 201 -23.08 -23.57 -15.82
C ASP A 201 -24.24 -23.24 -14.89
N GLU A 202 -24.92 -24.24 -14.35
CA GLU A 202 -26.09 -24.05 -13.47
C GLU A 202 -25.73 -23.34 -12.16
N ALA A 203 -24.48 -23.49 -11.69
CA ALA A 203 -23.99 -22.81 -10.50
C ALA A 203 -23.53 -21.36 -10.78
N ALA A 204 -23.47 -20.95 -12.06
CA ALA A 204 -23.03 -19.62 -12.42
C ALA A 204 -24.18 -18.60 -12.48
N CYS A 205 -23.86 -17.38 -12.06
CA CYS A 205 -24.77 -16.24 -12.17
C CYS A 205 -24.21 -15.26 -13.21
N ASN A 206 -24.85 -15.23 -14.39
CA ASN A 206 -24.51 -14.27 -15.44
C ASN A 206 -25.24 -12.95 -15.18
N TYR A 207 -24.51 -11.94 -14.71
CA TYR A 207 -25.03 -10.59 -14.61
C TYR A 207 -25.12 -9.96 -16.00
N ALA A 208 -26.27 -9.39 -16.34
CA ALA A 208 -26.53 -8.77 -17.65
C ALA A 208 -25.77 -7.45 -17.88
N THR A 209 -24.62 -7.27 -17.25
CA THR A 209 -23.77 -6.09 -17.34
C THR A 209 -23.12 -5.98 -18.72
N ARG A 210 -23.16 -4.79 -19.30
CA ARG A 210 -22.59 -4.48 -20.61
C ARG A 210 -21.50 -3.42 -20.48
N ALA A 211 -20.44 -3.58 -21.24
CA ALA A 211 -19.41 -2.55 -21.38
C ALA A 211 -20.01 -1.30 -22.06
N LEU A 212 -19.49 -0.13 -21.70
CA LEU A 212 -19.86 1.11 -22.37
C LEU A 212 -19.08 1.27 -23.68
N PRO A 213 -19.68 1.91 -24.70
CA PRO A 213 -18.93 2.35 -25.86
C PRO A 213 -17.94 3.46 -25.47
N SER A 214 -17.08 3.85 -26.41
CA SER A 214 -16.26 5.06 -26.23
C SER A 214 -17.15 6.29 -26.12
N LEU A 215 -16.95 7.09 -25.06
CA LEU A 215 -17.69 8.33 -24.79
C LEU A 215 -16.73 9.53 -24.68
N LEU A 216 -15.62 9.47 -25.42
CA LEU A 216 -14.55 10.46 -25.35
C LEU A 216 -15.04 11.87 -25.70
N ILE A 217 -14.54 12.84 -24.94
CA ILE A 217 -14.79 14.26 -25.13
C ILE A 217 -13.76 14.80 -26.12
N HIS A 218 -14.26 15.37 -27.22
CA HIS A 218 -13.42 15.99 -28.24
C HIS A 218 -13.34 17.49 -28.01
N ALA A 219 -12.51 17.92 -27.05
CA ALA A 219 -12.44 19.31 -26.57
C ALA A 219 -12.18 20.39 -27.65
N ARG A 220 -11.65 20.00 -28.83
CA ARG A 220 -11.36 20.91 -29.95
C ARG A 220 -12.43 20.89 -31.05
N HIS A 221 -13.52 20.16 -30.85
CA HIS A 221 -14.63 20.05 -31.80
C HIS A 221 -15.74 21.05 -31.45
N GLU A 222 -16.54 21.48 -32.43
CA GLU A 222 -17.69 22.39 -32.20
C GLU A 222 -18.72 21.80 -31.24
N GLN A 223 -18.79 20.47 -31.16
CA GLN A 223 -19.63 19.70 -30.24
C GLN A 223 -18.77 18.72 -29.44
N PRO A 224 -18.14 19.16 -28.34
CA PRO A 224 -17.20 18.32 -27.57
C PRO A 224 -17.83 17.07 -26.95
N LEU A 225 -19.11 17.14 -26.58
CA LEU A 225 -19.85 16.06 -25.91
C LEU A 225 -20.74 15.25 -26.86
N LEU A 226 -20.55 15.33 -28.18
CA LEU A 226 -21.47 14.73 -29.17
C LEU A 226 -21.76 13.24 -28.89
N LEU A 227 -20.71 12.44 -28.65
CA LEU A 227 -20.85 10.99 -28.37
C LEU A 227 -21.64 10.74 -27.10
N LEU A 228 -21.35 11.51 -26.03
CA LEU A 228 -22.06 11.40 -24.77
C LEU A 228 -23.54 11.79 -24.91
N GLN A 229 -23.83 12.90 -25.58
CA GLN A 229 -25.20 13.37 -25.78
C GLN A 229 -26.03 12.39 -26.63
N GLN A 230 -25.44 11.84 -27.70
CA GLN A 230 -26.08 10.81 -28.51
C GLN A 230 -26.37 9.55 -27.68
N PHE A 231 -25.38 9.08 -26.91
CA PHE A 231 -25.55 7.92 -26.04
C PHE A 231 -26.65 8.14 -25.00
N LEU A 232 -26.66 9.29 -24.31
CA LEU A 232 -27.65 9.60 -23.27
C LEU A 232 -29.08 9.74 -23.82
N LYS A 233 -29.24 10.21 -25.06
CA LYS A 233 -30.55 10.41 -25.69
C LYS A 233 -31.32 9.10 -25.86
N ASP A 234 -30.63 8.05 -26.28
CA ASP A 234 -31.24 6.76 -26.60
C ASP A 234 -31.16 5.76 -25.43
N LEU A 235 -30.46 6.13 -24.35
CA LEU A 235 -30.27 5.28 -23.19
C LEU A 235 -31.52 5.26 -22.30
N PRO A 236 -32.18 4.10 -22.06
CA PRO A 236 -33.22 4.00 -21.04
C PRO A 236 -32.62 3.98 -19.61
N GLY A 237 -33.39 4.40 -18.61
CA GLY A 237 -33.05 4.15 -17.20
C GLY A 237 -32.51 5.36 -16.43
N ARG A 238 -31.42 5.22 -15.69
CA ARG A 238 -30.77 6.25 -14.84
C ARG A 238 -29.25 6.20 -15.01
N VAL A 239 -28.60 7.34 -14.95
CA VAL A 239 -27.15 7.47 -15.16
C VAL A 239 -26.48 8.01 -13.91
N LEU A 240 -25.41 7.35 -13.49
CA LEU A 240 -24.52 7.83 -12.45
C LEU A 240 -23.14 8.12 -13.05
N PHE A 241 -22.75 9.38 -13.06
CA PHE A 241 -21.37 9.77 -13.34
C PHE A 241 -20.52 9.61 -12.08
N THR A 242 -19.26 9.20 -12.25
CA THR A 242 -18.31 9.12 -11.12
C THR A 242 -17.05 9.91 -11.40
N ALA A 243 -16.59 10.66 -10.40
CA ALA A 243 -15.30 11.35 -10.43
C ALA A 243 -14.41 10.89 -9.27
N GLU A 244 -13.09 10.90 -9.46
CA GLU A 244 -12.12 10.40 -8.47
C GLU A 244 -12.02 11.28 -7.21
N SER A 245 -12.41 12.55 -7.30
CA SER A 245 -12.33 13.48 -6.17
C SER A 245 -13.44 14.55 -6.21
N PRO A 246 -13.71 15.24 -5.09
CA PRO A 246 -14.68 16.34 -5.07
C PRO A 246 -14.35 17.46 -6.07
N GLY A 247 -13.07 17.85 -6.20
CA GLY A 247 -12.67 18.88 -7.16
C GLY A 247 -12.92 18.46 -8.61
N ARG A 248 -12.63 17.19 -8.94
CA ARG A 248 -12.90 16.62 -10.28
C ARG A 248 -14.40 16.49 -10.54
N ARG A 249 -15.20 16.17 -9.52
CA ARG A 249 -16.67 16.17 -9.59
C ARG A 249 -17.20 17.55 -9.99
N GLU A 250 -16.74 18.62 -9.34
CA GLU A 250 -17.19 19.99 -9.68
C GLU A 250 -16.79 20.39 -11.11
N ALA A 251 -15.58 20.02 -11.54
CA ALA A 251 -15.16 20.24 -12.92
C ALA A 251 -16.04 19.49 -13.93
N LEU A 252 -16.40 18.23 -13.64
CA LEU A 252 -17.32 17.44 -14.47
C LEU A 252 -18.73 18.05 -14.48
N ILE A 253 -19.25 18.49 -13.32
CA ILE A 253 -20.55 19.16 -13.23
C ILE A 253 -20.55 20.43 -14.09
N SER A 254 -19.50 21.26 -14.01
CA SER A 254 -19.38 22.47 -14.82
C SER A 254 -19.40 22.13 -16.31
N LEU A 255 -18.56 21.18 -16.73
CA LEU A 255 -18.46 20.75 -18.13
C LEU A 255 -19.79 20.26 -18.68
N LEU A 256 -20.52 19.43 -17.92
CA LEU A 256 -21.82 18.92 -18.34
C LEU A 256 -22.88 20.03 -18.38
N ARG A 257 -22.88 20.94 -17.39
CA ARG A 257 -23.81 22.07 -17.32
C ARG A 257 -23.62 23.06 -18.48
N ASP A 258 -22.37 23.37 -18.81
CA ASP A 258 -22.00 24.27 -19.92
C ASP A 258 -22.45 23.71 -21.27
N ASN A 259 -22.70 22.39 -21.34
CA ASN A 259 -23.22 21.68 -22.51
C ASN A 259 -24.68 21.22 -22.32
N HIS A 260 -25.45 21.94 -21.49
CA HIS A 260 -26.89 21.78 -21.27
C HIS A 260 -27.34 20.43 -20.68
N LEU A 261 -26.46 19.73 -19.94
CA LEU A 261 -26.82 18.53 -19.18
C LEU A 261 -27.01 18.88 -17.70
N THR A 262 -28.24 18.74 -17.21
CA THR A 262 -28.53 18.92 -15.77
C THR A 262 -28.20 17.64 -15.02
N ILE A 263 -27.43 17.77 -13.95
CA ILE A 263 -26.94 16.65 -13.15
C ILE A 263 -27.18 16.91 -11.66
N THR A 264 -27.63 15.88 -10.95
CA THR A 264 -27.88 15.94 -9.50
C THR A 264 -26.70 15.36 -8.74
N THR A 265 -26.19 16.07 -7.74
CA THR A 265 -25.14 15.51 -6.88
C THR A 265 -25.76 14.55 -5.86
N VAL A 266 -25.13 13.40 -5.68
CA VAL A 266 -25.47 12.41 -4.64
C VAL A 266 -24.20 11.99 -3.89
N ASP A 267 -24.32 11.68 -2.61
CA ASP A 267 -23.14 11.46 -1.77
C ASP A 267 -22.47 10.11 -2.05
N ASN A 268 -23.24 9.08 -2.39
CA ASN A 268 -22.73 7.75 -2.68
C ASN A 268 -23.68 6.92 -3.59
N TRP A 269 -23.30 5.66 -3.83
CA TRP A 269 -24.06 4.69 -4.62
C TRP A 269 -25.44 4.37 -4.02
N GLN A 270 -25.54 4.23 -2.69
CA GLN A 270 -26.80 3.91 -2.02
C GLN A 270 -27.81 5.06 -2.15
N ASP A 271 -27.36 6.32 -2.02
CA ASP A 271 -28.23 7.48 -2.22
C ASP A 271 -28.72 7.60 -3.66
N PHE A 272 -27.86 7.25 -4.63
CA PHE A 272 -28.28 7.12 -6.02
C PHE A 272 -29.36 6.05 -6.16
N LEU A 273 -29.19 4.85 -5.60
CA LEU A 273 -30.19 3.78 -5.69
C LEU A 273 -31.52 4.16 -5.04
N ALA A 274 -31.50 4.84 -3.89
CA ALA A 274 -32.68 5.25 -3.15
C ALA A 274 -33.43 6.45 -3.79
N GLY A 275 -32.70 7.32 -4.49
CA GLY A 275 -33.28 8.47 -5.19
C GLY A 275 -33.92 8.12 -6.54
N ASP A 276 -34.45 9.15 -7.21
CA ASP A 276 -35.11 9.06 -8.52
C ASP A 276 -34.39 9.87 -9.62
N ALA A 277 -33.29 10.55 -9.27
CA ALA A 277 -32.53 11.40 -10.19
C ALA A 277 -32.16 10.63 -11.47
N ARG A 278 -32.56 11.17 -12.62
CA ARG A 278 -32.32 10.57 -13.95
C ARG A 278 -30.84 10.55 -14.31
N ILE A 279 -30.13 11.62 -13.98
CA ILE A 279 -28.69 11.79 -14.17
C ILE A 279 -28.14 12.34 -12.86
N ALA A 280 -27.22 11.59 -12.25
CA ALA A 280 -26.58 11.95 -11.00
C ALA A 280 -25.05 11.88 -11.11
N VAL A 281 -24.35 12.48 -10.15
CA VAL A 281 -22.89 12.39 -10.01
C VAL A 281 -22.49 12.16 -8.57
N THR A 282 -21.48 11.31 -8.36
CA THR A 282 -20.87 11.06 -7.04
C THR A 282 -19.34 10.98 -7.14
N VAL A 283 -18.67 10.95 -5.99
CA VAL A 283 -17.22 10.72 -5.90
C VAL A 283 -16.97 9.23 -5.74
N ALA A 284 -16.38 8.60 -6.75
CA ALA A 284 -15.94 7.21 -6.70
C ALA A 284 -14.75 6.98 -7.68
N PRO A 285 -13.69 6.29 -7.25
CA PRO A 285 -12.48 6.09 -8.06
C PRO A 285 -12.65 4.91 -9.05
N LEU A 286 -13.68 4.96 -9.90
CA LEU A 286 -13.92 3.94 -10.92
C LEU A 286 -13.12 4.24 -12.19
N GLU A 287 -12.47 3.21 -12.73
CA GLU A 287 -11.73 3.30 -13.99
C GLU A 287 -12.63 3.02 -15.19
N THR A 288 -13.46 1.99 -15.07
CA THR A 288 -14.35 1.51 -16.14
C THR A 288 -15.81 1.66 -15.71
N GLY A 289 -16.65 1.94 -16.71
CA GLY A 289 -18.10 2.05 -16.53
C GLY A 289 -18.82 0.81 -17.01
N PHE A 290 -20.11 0.75 -16.72
CA PHE A 290 -20.96 -0.35 -17.15
C PHE A 290 -22.40 0.10 -17.33
N GLN A 291 -23.15 -0.68 -18.10
CA GLN A 291 -24.61 -0.62 -18.16
C GLN A 291 -25.18 -1.90 -17.58
N HIS A 292 -26.21 -1.79 -16.74
CA HIS A 292 -27.00 -2.91 -16.25
C HIS A 292 -28.46 -2.74 -16.72
N PRO A 293 -28.85 -3.37 -17.84
CA PRO A 293 -30.18 -3.23 -18.43
C PRO A 293 -31.31 -3.66 -17.49
N GLY A 294 -31.09 -4.70 -16.67
CA GLY A 294 -32.11 -5.23 -15.76
C GLY A 294 -32.59 -4.23 -14.70
N SER A 295 -31.70 -3.34 -14.23
CA SER A 295 -32.08 -2.25 -13.32
C SER A 295 -32.22 -0.91 -14.03
N GLY A 296 -31.95 -0.86 -15.34
CA GLY A 296 -31.84 0.39 -16.10
C GLY A 296 -30.80 1.35 -15.51
N ILE A 297 -29.66 0.86 -15.00
CA ILE A 297 -28.62 1.74 -14.44
C ILE A 297 -27.40 1.74 -15.35
N THR A 298 -26.84 2.92 -15.58
CA THR A 298 -25.58 3.09 -16.30
C THR A 298 -24.61 3.90 -15.44
N VAL A 299 -23.41 3.39 -15.24
CA VAL A 299 -22.34 4.07 -14.48
C VAL A 299 -21.26 4.52 -15.45
N ILE A 300 -21.02 5.83 -15.54
CA ILE A 300 -20.08 6.46 -16.47
C ILE A 300 -18.96 7.17 -15.69
N PRO A 301 -17.77 6.58 -15.55
CA PRO A 301 -16.66 7.25 -14.93
C PRO A 301 -16.11 8.39 -15.80
N GLU A 302 -15.59 9.43 -15.15
CA GLU A 302 -14.96 10.55 -15.83
C GLU A 302 -13.78 10.14 -16.73
N ASN A 303 -13.06 9.08 -16.38
CA ASN A 303 -11.91 8.58 -17.13
C ASN A 303 -12.34 8.06 -18.51
N LEU A 304 -13.56 7.52 -18.63
CA LEU A 304 -14.12 7.12 -19.93
C LEU A 304 -14.39 8.33 -20.84
N LEU A 305 -14.67 9.50 -20.26
CA LEU A 305 -14.94 10.73 -20.98
C LEU A 305 -13.66 11.45 -21.41
N GLN A 306 -12.62 11.44 -20.58
CA GLN A 306 -11.37 12.16 -20.85
C GLN A 306 -10.35 11.33 -21.64
N GLY A 307 -10.58 10.01 -21.75
CA GLY A 307 -9.62 9.04 -22.26
C GLY A 307 -8.60 8.61 -21.22
N GLU A 308 -7.70 7.70 -21.58
CA GLU A 308 -6.60 7.27 -20.70
C GLU A 308 -5.70 8.46 -20.37
N GLN A 309 -6.05 9.21 -19.33
CA GLN A 309 -5.08 10.00 -18.61
C GLN A 309 -4.19 8.99 -17.90
N VAL A 310 -2.89 9.00 -18.22
CA VAL A 310 -1.88 8.37 -17.36
C VAL A 310 -2.19 8.84 -15.96
N LYS A 311 -2.64 7.91 -15.11
CA LYS A 311 -2.77 8.17 -13.69
C LYS A 311 -1.40 8.66 -13.25
N GLN A 312 -1.26 9.96 -13.07
CA GLN A 312 -0.37 10.43 -12.04
C GLN A 312 -1.01 9.86 -10.78
N LYS A 313 -0.62 8.61 -10.43
CA LYS A 313 -0.68 8.16 -9.05
C LYS A 313 -0.23 9.39 -8.31
N ARG A 314 -1.10 9.97 -7.49
CA ARG A 314 -0.63 10.82 -6.42
C ARG A 314 0.39 9.94 -5.72
N ARG A 315 1.68 10.09 -6.09
CA ARG A 315 2.74 10.11 -5.11
C ARG A 315 2.09 10.98 -4.07
N ARG A 316 1.70 10.40 -2.93
CA ARG A 316 1.50 11.19 -1.71
C ARG A 316 2.59 12.23 -1.83
N SER A 317 2.22 13.49 -2.08
CA SER A 317 3.23 14.53 -2.15
C SER A 317 3.97 14.29 -0.86
N ARG A 318 5.27 13.93 -0.93
CA ARG A 318 6.09 14.00 0.26
C ARG A 318 5.73 15.37 0.83
N PRO A 319 5.13 15.44 2.03
CA PRO A 319 4.74 16.74 2.56
C PRO A 319 6.03 17.54 2.49
N THR A 320 5.99 18.60 1.68
CA THR A 320 7.14 19.47 1.49
C THR A 320 7.55 19.86 2.88
N ARG A 321 8.72 19.36 3.32
CA ARG A 321 9.33 19.80 4.57
C ARG A 321 9.26 21.31 4.52
N ASP A 322 8.53 21.89 5.46
CA ASP A 322 8.32 23.32 5.53
C ASP A 322 9.70 23.99 5.45
N ALA A 323 9.92 24.86 4.47
CA ALA A 323 11.24 25.46 4.25
C ALA A 323 11.69 26.21 5.53
N ASP A 324 10.73 26.71 6.30
CA ASP A 324 10.94 27.34 7.60
C ASP A 324 11.36 26.36 8.70
N ALA A 325 10.95 25.08 8.61
CA ALA A 325 11.38 24.04 9.55
C ALA A 325 12.82 23.57 9.29
N ILE A 326 13.29 23.63 8.03
CA ILE A 326 14.69 23.33 7.65
C ILE A 326 15.63 24.44 8.15
N ILE A 327 15.18 25.70 8.09
CA ILE A 327 16.01 26.85 8.50
C ILE A 327 16.07 27.01 10.03
N ARG A 328 15.04 26.55 10.77
CA ARG A 328 15.01 26.63 12.25
C ARG A 328 15.72 25.49 12.97
N ASN A 329 15.89 24.32 12.34
CA ASN A 329 16.60 23.19 12.93
C ASN A 329 18.11 23.26 12.65
N LEU A 330 18.82 24.06 13.44
CA LEU A 330 20.30 24.09 13.47
C LEU A 330 20.94 22.74 13.86
N THR A 331 20.14 21.75 14.27
CA THR A 331 20.58 20.38 14.63
C THR A 331 20.94 19.48 13.45
N ASP A 332 20.54 19.83 12.23
CA ASP A 332 20.89 19.05 11.02
C ASP A 332 22.19 19.54 10.34
N LEU A 333 22.92 20.47 10.97
CA LEU A 333 24.21 20.95 10.47
C LEU A 333 25.33 19.96 10.78
N SER A 334 25.87 19.35 9.74
CA SER A 334 27.11 18.59 9.82
C SER A 334 28.32 19.54 9.93
N GLU A 335 29.33 19.16 10.72
CA GLU A 335 30.62 19.85 10.75
C GLU A 335 31.16 20.07 9.32
N GLY A 336 31.59 21.30 9.01
CA GLY A 336 32.04 21.74 7.71
C GLY A 336 30.95 22.25 6.75
N ALA A 337 29.66 22.17 7.10
CA ALA A 337 28.57 22.71 6.29
C ALA A 337 28.64 24.25 6.18
N PRO A 338 28.34 24.83 5.00
CA PRO A 338 28.39 26.28 4.81
C PRO A 338 27.25 26.95 5.59
N VAL A 339 27.60 27.94 6.40
CA VAL A 339 26.67 28.77 7.18
C VAL A 339 26.84 30.23 6.79
N VAL A 340 25.79 31.02 6.93
CA VAL A 340 25.85 32.46 6.69
C VAL A 340 25.58 33.17 8.01
N HIS A 341 26.58 33.89 8.50
CA HIS A 341 26.43 34.77 9.65
C HIS A 341 26.03 36.16 9.15
N GLU A 342 24.98 36.75 9.74
CA GLU A 342 24.40 38.03 9.30
C GLU A 342 25.45 39.15 9.21
N GLU A 343 26.38 39.20 10.17
CA GLU A 343 27.43 40.23 10.22
C GLU A 343 28.76 39.84 9.55
N HIS A 344 29.02 38.54 9.34
CA HIS A 344 30.36 38.06 8.96
C HIS A 344 30.40 37.31 7.62
N GLY A 345 29.24 37.10 6.98
CA GLY A 345 29.15 36.45 5.69
C GLY A 345 29.25 34.92 5.79
N ILE A 346 29.75 34.31 4.71
CA ILE A 346 29.73 32.85 4.54
C ILE A 346 30.91 32.22 5.30
N GLY A 347 30.62 31.34 6.24
CA GLY A 347 31.58 30.53 7.00
C GLY A 347 31.27 29.03 6.91
N ARG A 348 32.00 28.22 7.69
CA ARG A 348 31.71 26.79 7.87
C ARG A 348 31.38 26.50 9.33
N TYR A 349 30.36 25.67 9.55
CA TYR A 349 29.99 25.17 10.88
C TYR A 349 31.13 24.29 11.43
N LEU A 350 31.51 24.50 12.69
CA LEU A 350 32.52 23.74 13.41
C LEU A 350 31.87 22.99 14.57
#